data_AF-A0A501VY24-F1
#
_entry.id   AF-A0A501VY24-F1
#
_cell.length_a   1.000
_cell.length_b   1.000
_cell.length_c   1.000
_cell.angle_alpha   90.00
_cell.angle_beta   90.00
_cell.angle_gamma   90.00
#
_symmetry.space_group_name_H-M   'P 1'
#
loop_
_entity.id
_entity.type
_entity.pdbx_description
1 polymer ?
#
loop_
_entity_poly.entity_id
_entity_poly.type
_entity_poly.pdbx_seq_one_letter_code
_entity_poly.pdbx_strand_id
1 'polypeptide(L)'
;MKNRKSYQEEVDRLFKAIDLSIEAYTKYLPEGWTGGVLKMVISNLEDQKKRILGAEKKFRTIASLKYEIEAVFTYFQEASGEAVEYFWKRINEEGLAYERENKLEKILKRGKIRGRIEYDYVNDIIVVAEQTGLTTIDETRQLSQMLGEYEAKKKK
;
A
#
# COMPACT_ATOMS: atom_id res chain seq x y z
N MET A 1 -6.71 -13.02 -27.31
CA MET A 1 -5.26 -12.95 -27.04
C MET A 1 -5.05 -11.97 -25.89
N LYS A 2 -4.45 -12.39 -24.76
CA LYS A 2 -4.15 -11.46 -23.66
C LYS A 2 -3.07 -10.49 -24.15
N ASN A 3 -3.37 -9.18 -24.18
CA ASN A 3 -2.37 -8.15 -24.50
C ASN A 3 -1.17 -8.31 -23.56
N ARG A 4 -0.01 -8.70 -24.11
CA ARG A 4 1.27 -8.62 -23.39
C ARG A 4 1.59 -7.12 -23.26
N LYS A 5 1.49 -6.59 -22.04
CA LYS A 5 1.94 -5.22 -21.72
C LYS A 5 3.43 -5.10 -22.01
N SER A 6 3.85 -4.01 -22.62
CA SER A 6 5.27 -3.81 -22.94
C SER A 6 6.08 -3.52 -21.67
N TYR A 7 7.37 -3.85 -21.66
CA TYR A 7 8.25 -3.51 -20.55
C TYR A 7 8.24 -2.00 -20.26
N GLN A 8 8.25 -1.17 -21.30
CA GLN A 8 8.25 0.27 -21.15
C GLN A 8 6.95 0.79 -20.51
N GLU A 9 5.79 0.26 -20.90
CA GLU A 9 4.51 0.64 -20.29
C GLU A 9 4.44 0.30 -18.79
N GLU A 10 5.11 -0.76 -18.35
CA GLU A 10 5.21 -1.09 -16.92
C GLU A 10 6.21 -0.19 -16.20
N VAL A 11 7.33 0.17 -16.85
CA VAL A 11 8.30 1.14 -16.30
C VAL A 11 7.64 2.50 -16.09
N ASP A 12 6.88 3.00 -17.07
CA ASP A 12 6.23 4.30 -17.00
C ASP A 12 5.19 4.32 -15.86
N ARG A 13 4.45 3.23 -15.68
CA ARG A 13 3.52 3.05 -14.55
C ARG A 13 4.23 3.01 -13.21
N LEU A 14 5.33 2.26 -13.10
CA LEU A 14 6.12 2.23 -11.87
C LEU A 14 6.70 3.61 -11.55
N PHE A 15 7.14 4.37 -12.55
CA PHE A 15 7.70 5.70 -12.33
C PHE A 15 6.68 6.67 -11.78
N LYS A 16 5.45 6.60 -12.30
CA LYS A 16 4.33 7.37 -11.77
C LYS A 16 3.98 6.95 -10.34
N ALA A 17 4.01 5.65 -10.03
CA ALA A 17 3.85 5.18 -8.65
C ALA A 17 4.97 5.68 -7.72
N ILE A 18 6.23 5.72 -8.19
CA ILE A 18 7.34 6.30 -7.42
C ILE A 18 7.11 7.78 -7.13
N ASP A 19 6.65 8.56 -8.12
CA ASP A 19 6.33 9.99 -7.92
C ASP A 19 5.23 10.17 -6.88
N LEU A 20 4.16 9.38 -6.96
CA LEU A 20 3.09 9.38 -5.96
C LEU A 20 3.58 8.96 -4.57
N SER A 21 4.57 8.06 -4.49
CA SER A 21 5.20 7.67 -3.23
C SER A 21 5.93 8.85 -2.59
N ILE A 22 6.76 9.54 -3.38
CA ILE A 22 7.49 10.74 -2.94
C ILE A 22 6.50 11.82 -2.50
N GLU A 23 5.44 12.05 -3.26
CA GLU A 23 4.37 13.00 -2.92
C GLU A 23 3.71 12.63 -1.60
N ALA A 24 3.35 11.36 -1.41
CA ALA A 24 2.73 10.86 -0.18
C ALA A 24 3.61 11.11 1.05
N TYR A 25 4.88 10.70 1.00
CA TYR A 25 5.82 10.89 2.12
C TYR A 25 6.11 12.36 2.43
N THR A 26 6.13 13.21 1.40
CA THR A 26 6.40 14.64 1.57
C THR A 26 5.21 15.37 2.18
N LYS A 27 4.00 15.01 1.76
CA LYS A 27 2.76 15.65 2.22
C LYS A 27 2.33 15.14 3.60
N TYR A 28 2.51 13.85 3.83
CA TYR A 28 2.12 13.16 5.05
C TYR A 28 3.34 12.41 5.57
N LEU A 29 4.20 13.09 6.33
CA LEU A 29 5.40 12.45 6.88
C LEU A 29 4.99 11.28 7.78
N PRO A 30 5.44 10.03 7.52
CA PRO A 30 5.12 8.90 8.37
C PRO A 30 5.53 9.11 9.82
N GLU A 31 4.75 8.53 10.75
CA GLU A 31 5.04 8.64 12.17
C GLU A 31 6.44 8.09 12.48
N GLY A 32 7.18 8.82 13.32
CA GLY A 32 8.55 8.47 13.71
C GLY A 32 9.62 8.77 12.66
N TRP A 33 9.25 9.22 11.45
CA TRP A 33 10.24 9.64 10.46
C TRP A 33 10.78 11.03 10.78
N THR A 34 12.08 11.21 10.58
CA THR A 34 12.74 12.52 10.64
C THR A 34 12.96 13.06 9.23
N GLY A 35 13.26 14.35 9.10
CA GLY A 35 13.63 14.93 7.81
C GLY A 35 14.86 14.26 7.15
N GLY A 36 15.76 13.69 7.96
CA GLY A 36 16.89 12.89 7.45
C GLY A 36 16.43 11.59 6.81
N VAL A 37 15.50 10.87 7.45
CA VAL A 37 14.90 9.64 6.92
C VAL A 37 14.14 9.93 5.64
N LEU A 38 13.33 11.01 5.62
CA LEU A 38 12.59 11.41 4.41
C LEU A 38 13.53 11.64 3.22
N LYS A 39 14.60 12.42 3.41
CA LYS A 39 15.58 12.69 2.34
C LYS A 39 16.24 11.42 1.82
N MET A 40 16.61 10.51 2.73
CA MET A 40 17.20 9.22 2.36
C MET A 40 16.22 8.38 1.52
N VAL A 41 14.95 8.30 1.92
CA VAL A 41 13.93 7.54 1.21
C VAL A 41 13.67 8.13 -0.18
N ILE A 42 13.52 9.44 -0.30
CA ILE A 42 13.35 10.12 -1.60
C ILE A 42 14.56 9.85 -2.51
N SER A 43 15.78 9.99 -1.99
CA SER A 43 16.99 9.70 -2.75
C SER A 43 17.03 8.26 -3.25
N ASN A 44 16.64 7.29 -2.41
CA ASN A 44 16.60 5.87 -2.79
C ASN A 44 15.59 5.61 -3.92
N LEU A 45 14.43 6.26 -3.88
CA LEU A 45 13.38 6.18 -4.90
C LEU A 45 13.82 6.81 -6.23
N GLU A 46 14.48 7.96 -6.18
CA GLU A 46 15.05 8.60 -7.37
C GLU A 46 16.16 7.75 -7.99
N ASP A 47 17.03 7.18 -7.17
CA ASP A 47 18.08 6.28 -7.64
C ASP A 47 17.50 4.98 -8.21
N GLN A 48 16.37 4.51 -7.68
CA GLN A 48 15.65 3.38 -8.25
C GLN A 48 15.19 3.67 -9.70
N LYS A 49 14.63 4.86 -9.97
CA LYS A 49 14.29 5.28 -11.33
C LYS A 49 15.52 5.26 -12.25
N LYS A 50 16.65 5.78 -11.78
CA LYS A 50 17.91 5.78 -12.54
C LYS A 50 18.39 4.37 -12.85
N ARG A 51 18.33 3.45 -11.88
CA ARG A 51 18.70 2.03 -12.08
C ARG A 51 17.83 1.35 -13.12
N ILE A 52 16.51 1.58 -13.09
CA ILE A 52 15.57 1.00 -14.06
C ILE A 52 15.83 1.53 -15.47
N LEU A 53 16.07 2.84 -15.62
CA LEU A 53 16.43 3.45 -16.91
C LEU A 53 17.78 2.95 -17.45
N GLY A 54 18.75 2.79 -16.56
CA GLY A 54 20.12 2.38 -16.86
C GLY A 54 20.33 0.88 -16.98
N ALA A 55 19.31 0.06 -16.69
CA ALA A 55 19.43 -1.40 -16.71
C ALA A 55 19.89 -1.91 -18.09
N GLU A 56 20.84 -2.86 -18.10
CA GLU A 56 21.27 -3.52 -19.33
C GLU A 56 20.08 -4.22 -20.00
N LYS A 57 20.06 -4.28 -21.34
CA LYS A 57 18.94 -4.87 -22.10
C LYS A 57 18.58 -6.29 -21.63
N LYS A 58 19.56 -7.10 -21.24
CA LYS A 58 19.36 -8.48 -20.74
C LYS A 58 18.58 -8.54 -19.42
N PHE A 59 18.57 -7.45 -18.64
CA PHE A 59 17.85 -7.33 -17.37
C PHE A 59 16.56 -6.53 -17.51
N ARG A 60 16.17 -6.06 -18.71
CA ARG A 60 14.90 -5.35 -18.94
C ARG A 60 13.76 -6.35 -19.16
N THR A 61 13.40 -7.04 -18.10
CA THR A 61 12.35 -8.07 -18.12
C THR A 61 11.23 -7.70 -17.15
N ILE A 62 10.03 -8.24 -17.38
CA ILE A 62 8.92 -8.07 -16.43
C ILE A 62 9.27 -8.68 -15.06
N ALA A 63 10.04 -9.78 -15.05
CA ALA A 63 10.44 -10.45 -13.82
C ALA A 63 11.37 -9.60 -12.95
N SER A 64 12.37 -8.93 -13.54
CA SER A 64 13.23 -8.00 -12.80
C SER A 64 12.47 -6.77 -12.34
N LEU A 65 11.59 -6.23 -13.18
CA LEU A 65 10.77 -5.07 -12.82
C LEU A 65 9.81 -5.38 -11.65
N LYS A 66 9.37 -6.63 -11.50
CA LYS A 66 8.54 -7.05 -10.36
C LYS A 66 9.22 -6.81 -9.02
N TYR A 67 10.52 -7.07 -8.89
CA TYR A 67 11.26 -6.78 -7.66
C TYR A 67 11.32 -5.29 -7.36
N GLU A 68 11.44 -4.46 -8.40
CA GLU A 68 11.43 -3.00 -8.25
C GLU A 68 10.04 -2.50 -7.82
N ILE A 69 8.97 -3.07 -8.36
CA ILE A 69 7.59 -2.81 -7.92
C ILE A 69 7.45 -3.19 -6.44
N GLU A 70 7.82 -4.40 -6.05
CA GLU A 70 7.74 -4.85 -4.65
C GLU A 70 8.51 -3.93 -3.69
N ALA A 71 9.70 -3.47 -4.08
CA ALA A 71 10.50 -2.55 -3.28
C ALA A 71 9.77 -1.22 -3.00
N VAL A 72 9.04 -0.67 -3.97
CA VAL A 72 8.25 0.56 -3.79
C VAL A 72 7.01 0.30 -2.95
N PHE A 73 6.30 -0.80 -3.23
CA PHE A 73 4.97 -1.04 -2.66
C PHE A 73 4.99 -1.68 -1.26
N THR A 74 6.09 -2.30 -0.82
CA THR A 74 6.17 -2.97 0.49
C THR A 74 5.67 -2.09 1.63
N TYR A 75 6.19 -0.85 1.74
CA TYR A 75 5.73 0.08 2.79
C TYR A 75 4.22 0.33 2.72
N PHE A 76 3.69 0.61 1.52
CA PHE A 76 2.27 0.92 1.31
C PHE A 76 1.34 -0.29 1.48
N GLN A 77 1.86 -1.51 1.35
CA GLN A 77 1.11 -2.74 1.62
C GLN A 77 1.11 -3.11 3.10
N GLU A 78 2.17 -2.74 3.83
CA GLU A 78 2.40 -3.19 5.20
C GLU A 78 2.01 -2.17 6.26
N ALA A 79 2.18 -0.89 5.98
CA ALA A 79 1.90 0.18 6.93
C ALA A 79 0.44 0.67 6.86
N SER A 80 0.10 1.50 7.84
CA SER A 80 -1.11 2.32 7.93
C SER A 80 -0.73 3.80 8.05
N GLY A 81 -1.71 4.70 7.93
CA GLY A 81 -1.54 6.13 8.14
C GLY A 81 -1.72 6.99 6.88
N GLU A 82 -1.74 8.30 7.05
CA GLU A 82 -2.17 9.25 6.01
C GLU A 82 -1.37 9.17 4.71
N ALA A 83 -0.05 8.91 4.76
CA ALA A 83 0.76 8.67 3.56
C ALA A 83 0.28 7.46 2.78
N VAL A 84 -0.03 6.36 3.47
CA VAL A 84 -0.47 5.12 2.84
C VAL A 84 -1.82 5.29 2.17
N GLU A 85 -2.75 5.94 2.88
CA GLU A 85 -4.09 6.19 2.37
C GLU A 85 -4.07 7.18 1.20
N TYR A 86 -3.25 8.22 1.29
CA TYR A 86 -3.05 9.16 0.19
C TYR A 86 -2.50 8.47 -1.04
N PHE A 87 -1.47 7.63 -0.87
CA PHE A 87 -0.86 6.89 -1.96
C PHE A 87 -1.89 6.02 -2.69
N TRP A 88 -2.63 5.17 -1.97
CA TRP A 88 -3.60 4.27 -2.59
C TRP A 88 -4.77 5.01 -3.24
N LYS A 89 -5.23 6.12 -2.64
CA LYS A 89 -6.21 7.00 -3.26
C LYS A 89 -5.71 7.51 -4.62
N ARG A 90 -4.47 8.03 -4.68
CA ARG A 90 -3.88 8.54 -5.92
C ARG A 90 -3.61 7.43 -6.95
N ILE A 91 -3.18 6.23 -6.52
CA ILE A 91 -3.03 5.07 -7.41
C ILE A 91 -4.35 4.78 -8.16
N ASN A 92 -5.47 4.81 -7.43
CA ASN A 92 -6.81 4.55 -7.98
C ASN A 92 -7.26 5.70 -8.91
N GLU A 93 -7.16 6.95 -8.46
CA GLU A 93 -7.50 8.14 -9.27
C GLU A 93 -6.72 8.22 -10.59
N GLU A 94 -5.46 7.79 -10.58
CA GLU A 94 -4.56 7.81 -11.74
C GLU A 94 -4.66 6.53 -12.61
N GLY A 95 -5.47 5.55 -12.21
CA GLY A 95 -5.74 4.33 -12.97
C GLY A 95 -4.52 3.42 -13.19
N LEU A 96 -3.58 3.35 -12.24
CA LEU A 96 -2.29 2.67 -12.44
C LEU A 96 -2.34 1.13 -12.39
N ALA A 97 -3.52 0.54 -12.15
CA ALA A 97 -3.75 -0.90 -12.07
C ALA A 97 -2.86 -1.64 -11.05
N TYR A 98 -2.49 -0.95 -9.97
CA TYR A 98 -1.93 -1.55 -8.77
C TYR A 98 -3.03 -1.67 -7.71
N GLU A 99 -3.02 -2.78 -6.98
CA GLU A 99 -4.04 -3.10 -5.99
C GLU A 99 -3.43 -3.25 -4.60
N ARG A 100 -4.12 -2.71 -3.59
CA ARG A 100 -3.77 -2.93 -2.18
C ARG A 100 -4.23 -4.33 -1.79
N GLU A 101 -3.37 -5.11 -1.13
CA GLU A 101 -3.78 -6.40 -0.59
C GLU A 101 -4.81 -6.17 0.52
N ASN A 102 -5.99 -6.77 0.37
CA ASN A 102 -7.03 -6.72 1.38
C ASN A 102 -6.71 -7.68 2.55
N LYS A 103 -5.91 -7.22 3.51
CA LYS A 103 -5.64 -8.01 4.73
C LYS A 103 -6.89 -8.16 5.62
N LEU A 104 -7.89 -7.27 5.48
CA LEU A 104 -9.17 -7.39 6.19
C LEU A 104 -9.95 -8.62 5.74
N GLU A 105 -9.80 -9.05 4.49
CA GLU A 105 -10.49 -10.23 3.95
C GLU A 105 -10.19 -11.50 4.79
N LYS A 106 -8.94 -11.66 5.23
CA LYS A 106 -8.53 -12.79 6.10
C LYS A 106 -9.17 -12.70 7.49
N ILE A 107 -9.39 -11.49 8.00
CA ILE A 107 -10.03 -11.25 9.31
C ILE A 107 -11.54 -11.47 9.20
N LEU A 108 -12.16 -10.93 8.15
CA LEU A 108 -13.57 -11.09 7.78
C LEU A 108 -13.94 -12.56 7.61
N LYS A 109 -13.22 -13.30 6.75
CA LYS A 109 -13.44 -14.74 6.53
C LYS A 109 -13.39 -15.55 7.82
N ARG A 110 -12.58 -15.11 8.78
CA ARG A 110 -12.38 -15.78 10.05
C ARG A 110 -13.42 -15.38 11.11
N GLY A 111 -14.05 -14.22 10.96
CA GLY A 111 -15.09 -13.73 11.87
C GLY A 111 -14.59 -13.28 13.25
N LYS A 112 -13.27 -13.08 13.45
CA LYS A 112 -12.72 -12.61 14.74
C LYS A 112 -11.33 -11.98 14.63
N ILE A 113 -11.08 -11.00 15.49
CA ILE A 113 -9.76 -10.41 15.76
C ILE A 113 -9.01 -11.30 16.77
N ARG A 114 -7.79 -11.71 16.43
CA ARG A 114 -7.00 -12.68 17.23
C ARG A 114 -6.11 -12.03 18.28
N GLY A 115 -5.74 -10.77 18.12
CA GLY A 115 -4.79 -10.13 19.00
C GLY A 115 -4.64 -8.64 18.74
N ARG A 116 -3.74 -8.02 19.51
CA ARG A 116 -3.58 -6.57 19.53
C ARG A 116 -3.17 -5.99 18.17
N ILE A 117 -2.29 -6.67 17.45
CA ILE A 117 -1.81 -6.22 16.12
C ILE A 117 -2.96 -6.11 15.12
N GLU A 118 -3.81 -7.13 15.03
CA GLU A 118 -4.98 -7.09 14.14
C GLU A 118 -6.03 -6.09 14.62
N TYR A 119 -6.19 -5.94 15.93
CA TYR A 119 -7.09 -4.92 16.49
C TYR A 119 -6.66 -3.51 16.07
N ASP A 120 -5.38 -3.18 16.28
CA ASP A 120 -4.82 -1.87 15.93
C ASP A 120 -4.93 -1.64 14.42
N TYR A 121 -4.54 -2.63 13.61
CA TYR A 121 -4.70 -2.55 12.15
C TYR A 121 -6.13 -2.30 11.71
N VAL A 122 -7.11 -3.10 12.16
CA VAL A 122 -8.53 -2.91 11.78
C VAL A 122 -9.01 -1.54 12.23
N ASN A 123 -8.69 -1.12 13.44
CA ASN A 123 -9.10 0.18 13.98
C ASN A 123 -8.53 1.34 13.15
N ASP A 124 -7.28 1.26 12.71
CA ASP A 124 -6.61 2.29 11.91
C ASP A 124 -7.23 2.45 10.52
N ILE A 125 -7.68 1.34 9.91
CA ILE A 125 -8.05 1.35 8.48
C ILE A 125 -9.54 1.19 8.20
N ILE A 126 -10.38 0.84 9.18
CA ILE A 126 -11.79 0.46 8.95
C ILE A 126 -12.60 1.53 8.21
N VAL A 127 -12.41 2.81 8.55
CA VAL A 127 -13.12 3.93 7.91
C VAL A 127 -12.65 4.11 6.47
N VAL A 128 -11.34 4.03 6.25
CA VAL A 128 -10.74 4.28 4.94
C VAL A 128 -10.98 3.10 3.99
N ALA A 129 -11.01 1.87 4.52
CA ALA A 129 -11.33 0.68 3.77
C ALA A 129 -12.72 0.77 3.12
N GLU A 130 -13.72 1.30 3.82
CA GLU A 130 -15.05 1.55 3.25
C GLU A 130 -15.01 2.64 2.17
N GLN A 131 -14.37 3.78 2.46
CA GLN A 131 -14.30 4.92 1.53
C GLN A 131 -13.57 4.60 0.22
N THR A 132 -12.58 3.72 0.29
CA THR A 132 -11.77 3.28 -0.86
C THR A 132 -12.34 2.06 -1.57
N GLY A 133 -13.46 1.50 -1.07
CA GLY A 133 -14.08 0.30 -1.63
C GLY A 133 -13.30 -0.99 -1.35
N LEU A 134 -12.34 -0.97 -0.42
CA LEU A 134 -11.64 -2.16 0.06
C LEU A 134 -12.58 -3.07 0.86
N THR A 135 -13.58 -2.50 1.53
CA THR A 135 -14.68 -3.21 2.18
C THR A 135 -16.02 -2.64 1.73
N THR A 136 -17.02 -3.50 1.66
CA THR A 136 -18.42 -3.11 1.57
C THR A 136 -18.94 -2.60 2.92
N ILE A 137 -20.06 -1.87 2.91
CA ILE A 137 -20.72 -1.38 4.15
C ILE A 137 -21.02 -2.54 5.12
N ASP A 138 -21.45 -3.69 4.60
CA ASP A 138 -21.75 -4.86 5.43
C ASP A 138 -20.48 -5.46 6.05
N GLU A 139 -19.38 -5.53 5.30
CA GLU A 139 -18.06 -5.96 5.81
C GLU A 139 -17.52 -4.98 6.86
N THR A 140 -17.65 -3.68 6.64
CA THR A 140 -17.27 -2.65 7.63
C THR A 140 -18.06 -2.81 8.93
N ARG A 141 -19.37 -3.10 8.84
CA ARG A 141 -20.20 -3.40 10.00
C ARG A 141 -19.73 -4.65 10.74
N GLN A 142 -19.37 -5.71 10.03
CA GLN A 142 -18.81 -6.93 10.64
C GLN A 142 -17.50 -6.65 11.38
N LEU A 143 -16.58 -5.90 10.76
CA LEU A 143 -15.32 -5.50 11.39
C LEU A 143 -15.55 -4.66 12.66
N SER A 144 -16.53 -3.74 12.61
CA SER A 144 -16.91 -2.91 13.76
C SER A 144 -17.42 -3.76 14.93
N GLN A 145 -18.23 -4.78 14.65
CA GLN A 145 -18.68 -5.73 15.66
C GLN A 145 -17.49 -6.50 16.26
N MET A 146 -16.57 -6.99 15.44
CA MET A 146 -15.39 -7.74 15.92
C MET A 146 -14.47 -6.89 16.81
N LEU A 147 -14.32 -5.59 16.52
CA LEU A 147 -13.61 -4.64 17.40
C LEU A 147 -14.26 -4.60 18.79
N GLY A 148 -15.58 -4.42 18.85
CA GLY A 148 -16.33 -4.40 20.12
C GLY A 148 -16.22 -5.71 20.90
N GLU A 149 -16.31 -6.86 20.22
CA GLU A 149 -16.15 -8.18 20.85
C GLU A 149 -14.75 -8.39 21.45
N TYR A 150 -13.71 -7.90 20.78
CA TYR A 150 -12.33 -7.97 21.27
C TYR A 150 -12.14 -7.09 22.52
N GLU A 151 -12.68 -5.87 22.52
CA GLU A 151 -12.63 -4.98 23.70
C GLU A 151 -13.38 -5.55 24.90
N ALA A 152 -14.56 -6.12 24.67
CA ALA A 152 -15.37 -6.73 25.73
C ALA A 152 -14.64 -7.90 26.41
N LYS A 153 -13.84 -8.67 25.66
CA LYS A 153 -13.01 -9.75 26.22
C LYS A 153 -11.84 -9.26 27.08
N LYS A 154 -11.29 -8.07 26.78
CA LYS A 154 -10.21 -7.47 27.60
C LYS A 154 -10.69 -6.92 28.94
N LYS A 155 -11.98 -6.59 29.06
CA LYS A 155 -12.58 -6.02 30.27
C LYS A 155 -13.06 -7.10 31.26
N LYS A 156 -13.01 -8.38 30.90
CA LYS A 156 -13.28 -9.52 31.77
C LYS A 156 -11.98 -10.12 32.29
#